data_AF-A0A3S0VGQ9-F1
#
_entry.id   AF-A0A3S0VGQ9-F1
#
_cell.length_a   1.000
_cell.length_b   1.000
_cell.length_c   1.000
_cell.angle_alpha   90.00
_cell.angle_beta   90.00
_cell.angle_gamma   90.00
#
_symmetry.space_group_name_H-M   'P 1'
#
loop_
_entity.id
_entity.type
_entity.pdbx_description
1 polymer ?
#
loop_
_entity_poly.entity_id
_entity_poly.type
_entity_poly.pdbx_seq_one_letter_code
_entity_poly.pdbx_strand_id
1 'polypeptide(L)'
;MRLTEQQRNRIREAGLRHFGVVPYLFGSRLDDTGRGGDIDLFIPGNWSTEEAVHRRLRFCAELRRCLGDQKIDVVVENKKSSSIQSQAKLYGEPV
;
A
#
# COMPACT_ATOMS: atom_id res chain seq x y z
N MET A 1 -4.75 -13.19 -3.45
CA MET A 1 -4.64 -11.73 -3.67
C MET A 1 -5.58 -11.26 -4.80
N ARG A 2 -6.63 -10.50 -4.46
CA ARG A 2 -7.64 -9.94 -5.38
C ARG A 2 -7.18 -8.68 -6.11
N LEU A 3 -6.00 -8.77 -6.74
CA LEU A 3 -5.41 -7.78 -7.64
C LEU A 3 -4.89 -8.48 -8.89
N THR A 4 -5.17 -7.91 -10.06
CA THR A 4 -4.60 -8.40 -11.32
C THR A 4 -3.08 -8.24 -11.35
N GLU A 5 -2.37 -9.04 -12.14
CA GLU A 5 -0.92 -8.92 -12.32
C GLU A 5 -0.48 -7.51 -12.72
N GLN A 6 -1.23 -6.89 -13.63
CA GLN A 6 -0.95 -5.53 -14.07
C GLN A 6 -1.06 -4.54 -12.91
N GLN A 7 -2.09 -4.66 -12.06
CA GLN A 7 -2.26 -3.82 -10.88
C GLN A 7 -1.13 -4.03 -9.87
N ARG A 8 -0.75 -5.29 -9.61
CA ARG A 8 0.38 -5.62 -8.74
C ARG A 8 1.68 -4.98 -9.23
N ASN A 9 1.97 -5.11 -10.52
CA ASN A 9 3.15 -4.51 -11.14
C ASN A 9 3.15 -2.98 -11.03
N ARG A 10 2.00 -2.32 -11.28
CA ARG A 10 1.87 -0.87 -11.12
C ARG A 10 2.10 -0.41 -9.68
N ILE A 11 1.57 -1.15 -8.69
CA ILE A 11 1.76 -0.82 -7.27
C ILE A 11 3.23 -1.00 -6.90
N ARG A 12 3.87 -2.10 -7.32
CA ARG A 12 5.29 -2.38 -7.09
C ARG A 12 6.19 -1.28 -7.66
N GLU A 13 5.99 -0.93 -8.92
CA GLU A 13 6.75 0.14 -9.59
C GLU A 13 6.58 1.50 -8.90
N ALA A 14 5.36 1.85 -8.51
CA ALA A 14 5.08 3.09 -7.81
C ALA A 14 5.75 3.13 -6.42
N GLY A 15 5.76 2.01 -5.69
CA GLY A 15 6.42 1.91 -4.39
C GLY A 15 7.92 2.08 -4.50
N LEU A 16 8.55 1.40 -5.46
CA LEU A 16 9.97 1.55 -5.75
C LEU A 16 10.32 2.99 -6.17
N ARG A 17 9.46 3.66 -6.95
CA ARG A 17 9.69 5.03 -7.40
C ARG A 17 9.59 6.08 -6.30
N HIS A 18 8.55 6.00 -5.46
CA HIS A 18 8.25 7.04 -4.47
C HIS A 18 8.86 6.77 -3.10
N PHE A 19 9.09 5.50 -2.76
CA PHE A 19 9.62 5.10 -1.46
C PHE A 19 10.88 4.24 -1.55
N GLY A 20 11.24 3.70 -2.73
CA GLY A 20 12.41 2.82 -2.85
C GLY A 20 12.19 1.42 -2.28
N VAL A 21 10.95 1.04 -1.98
CA VAL A 21 10.59 -0.25 -1.37
C VAL A 21 9.37 -0.84 -2.07
N VAL A 22 9.22 -2.16 -1.98
CA VAL A 22 8.01 -2.86 -2.46
C VAL A 22 6.90 -2.70 -1.43
N PRO A 23 5.71 -2.21 -1.81
CA PRO A 23 4.56 -2.16 -0.92
C PRO A 23 4.06 -3.54 -0.55
N TYR A 24 3.45 -3.66 0.62
CA TYR A 24 2.79 -4.88 1.08
C TYR A 24 1.29 -4.67 0.99
N LEU A 25 0.57 -5.59 0.37
CA LEU A 25 -0.88 -5.63 0.45
C LEU A 25 -1.28 -6.29 1.78
N PHE A 26 -2.23 -5.70 2.48
CA PHE A 26 -2.86 -6.32 3.63
C PHE A 26 -4.38 -6.19 3.56
N GLY A 27 -5.07 -6.65 4.61
CA GLY A 27 -6.51 -6.47 4.73
C GLY A 27 -7.35 -7.30 3.75
N SER A 28 -8.49 -6.77 3.37
CA SER A 28 -9.58 -7.54 2.72
C SER A 28 -9.22 -8.12 1.36
N ARG A 29 -8.24 -7.55 0.66
CA ARG A 29 -7.82 -7.96 -0.69
C ARG A 29 -6.87 -9.16 -0.71
N LEU A 30 -6.39 -9.62 0.45
CA LEU A 30 -5.60 -10.85 0.54
C LEU A 30 -6.45 -12.11 0.36
N ASP A 31 -7.67 -12.11 0.90
CA ASP A 31 -8.62 -13.21 0.76
C ASP A 31 -9.28 -13.20 -0.63
N ASP A 32 -9.02 -14.25 -1.40
CA ASP A 32 -9.53 -14.42 -2.77
C ASP A 32 -11.03 -14.74 -2.83
N THR A 33 -11.62 -15.17 -1.72
CA THR A 33 -13.06 -15.50 -1.65
C THR A 33 -13.95 -14.28 -1.37
N GLY A 34 -13.35 -13.16 -0.97
CA GLY A 34 -14.05 -11.92 -0.63
C GLY A 34 -14.61 -11.16 -1.84
N ARG A 35 -15.52 -10.21 -1.56
CA ARG A 35 -16.12 -9.31 -2.57
C ARG A 35 -15.91 -7.85 -2.20
N GLY A 36 -15.70 -7.00 -3.20
CA GLY A 36 -15.46 -5.56 -2.98
C GLY A 36 -14.24 -5.25 -2.10
N GLY A 37 -14.23 -4.09 -1.46
CA GLY A 37 -13.23 -3.69 -0.48
C GLY A 37 -12.12 -2.80 -1.03
N ASP A 38 -11.44 -2.13 -0.10
CA ASP A 38 -10.38 -1.17 -0.37
C ASP A 38 -9.05 -1.89 -0.60
N ILE A 39 -8.11 -1.24 -1.28
CA ILE A 39 -6.74 -1.72 -1.41
C ILE A 39 -5.92 -1.14 -0.25
N ASP A 40 -5.73 -1.94 0.79
CA ASP A 40 -4.91 -1.57 1.94
C ASP A 40 -3.42 -1.86 1.66
N LEU A 41 -2.60 -0.82 1.57
CA LEU A 41 -1.17 -0.91 1.27
C LEU A 41 -0.32 -0.42 2.42
N PHE A 42 0.68 -1.22 2.79
CA PHE A 42 1.67 -0.89 3.81
C PHE A 42 3.03 -0.62 3.18
N ILE A 43 3.65 0.49 3.56
CA ILE A 43 4.98 0.90 3.11
C ILE A 43 5.94 0.80 4.30
N PRO A 44 6.81 -0.22 4.35
CA PRO A 44 7.81 -0.33 5.40
C PRO A 44 8.92 0.69 5.19
N GLY A 45 9.44 1.24 6.29
CA GLY A 45 10.56 2.17 6.22
C GLY A 45 10.54 3.23 7.32
N ASN A 46 11.53 4.13 7.24
CA ASN A 46 11.77 5.14 8.26
C ASN A 46 12.08 6.49 7.59
N TRP A 47 11.04 7.26 7.33
CA TRP A 47 11.12 8.64 6.86
C TRP A 47 10.68 9.58 7.96
N SER A 48 11.10 10.86 7.89
CA SER A 48 10.45 11.89 8.70
C SER A 48 8.96 11.98 8.36
N THR A 49 8.14 12.48 9.29
CA THR A 49 6.70 12.64 9.08
C THR A 49 6.40 13.46 7.82
N GLU A 50 7.16 14.53 7.59
CA GLU A 50 6.98 15.41 6.44
C GLU A 50 7.30 14.71 5.11
N GLU A 51 8.44 14.03 5.03
CA GLU A 51 8.82 13.24 3.84
C GLU A 51 7.81 12.12 3.57
N ALA A 52 7.38 11.40 4.61
CA ALA A 52 6.39 10.33 4.50
C ALA A 52 5.06 10.86 3.92
N VAL A 53 4.61 12.03 4.37
CA VAL A 53 3.40 12.68 3.86
C VAL A 53 3.57 13.05 2.37
N HIS A 54 4.67 13.69 2.00
CA HIS A 54 4.92 14.06 0.60
C HIS A 54 5.02 12.87 -0.35
N ARG A 55 5.75 11.82 0.05
CA ARG A 55 5.88 10.59 -0.74
C ARG A 55 4.53 9.88 -0.85
N ARG A 56 3.77 9.78 0.25
CA ARG A 56 2.44 9.17 0.27
C ARG A 56 1.47 9.90 -0.66
N LEU A 57 1.47 11.24 -0.66
CA LEU A 57 0.62 12.03 -1.56
C LEU A 57 0.92 11.73 -3.03
N ARG A 58 2.19 11.73 -3.43
CA ARG A 58 2.61 11.43 -4.81
C ARG A 58 2.28 9.99 -5.20
N PHE A 59 2.53 9.05 -4.30
CA PHE A 59 2.20 7.64 -4.49
C PHE A 59 0.69 7.43 -4.67
N CYS A 60 -0.14 7.99 -3.79
CA CYS A 60 -1.60 7.89 -3.90
C CYS A 60 -2.14 8.52 -5.19
N ALA A 61 -1.58 9.66 -5.61
CA ALA A 61 -1.98 10.31 -6.86
C ALA A 61 -1.65 9.45 -8.09
N GLU A 62 -0.47 8.83 -8.11
CA GLU A 62 -0.10 7.90 -9.18
C GLU A 62 -0.98 6.65 -9.18
N LEU A 63 -1.19 6.02 -8.02
CA LEU A 63 -2.01 4.82 -7.94
C LEU A 63 -3.44 5.08 -8.42
N ARG A 64 -4.06 6.20 -8.03
CA ARG A 64 -5.39 6.59 -8.53
C ARG A 64 -5.44 6.71 -10.05
N ARG A 65 -4.40 7.27 -10.67
CA ARG A 65 -4.30 7.38 -12.14
C ARG A 65 -4.16 6.02 -12.82
N CYS A 66 -3.46 5.07 -12.21
CA CYS A 66 -3.18 3.76 -12.78
C CYS A 66 -4.29 2.72 -12.51
N LEU A 67 -4.95 2.79 -11.35
CA LEU A 67 -5.93 1.81 -10.87
C LEU A 67 -7.39 2.30 -11.00
N GLY A 68 -7.61 3.56 -11.37
CA GLY A 68 -8.93 4.19 -11.46
C GLY A 68 -9.50 4.55 -10.09
N ASP A 69 -10.84 4.62 -10.00
CA ASP A 69 -11.57 5.05 -8.80
C ASP A 69 -11.62 4.01 -7.67
N GLN A 70 -10.73 3.01 -7.67
CA GLN A 70 -10.62 2.11 -6.53
C GLN A 70 -10.15 2.89 -5.31
N LYS A 71 -10.79 2.65 -4.17
CA LYS A 71 -10.36 3.22 -2.89
C LYS A 71 -9.07 2.51 -2.44
N ILE A 72 -8.05 3.30 -2.14
CA ILE A 72 -6.70 2.83 -1.78
C ILE A 72 -6.31 3.52 -0.48
N ASP A 73 -6.08 2.71 0.55
CA ASP A 73 -5.69 3.17 1.87
C ASP A 73 -4.21 2.82 2.10
N VAL A 74 -3.36 3.86 2.10
CA VAL A 74 -1.91 3.71 2.25
C VAL A 74 -1.48 4.05 3.67
N VAL A 75 -0.80 3.11 4.31
CA VAL A 75 -0.19 3.23 5.64
C VAL A 75 1.33 3.20 5.49
N VAL A 76 1.99 4.28 5.89
CA VAL A 76 3.46 4.34 5.94
C VAL A 76 3.90 4.03 7.36
N GLU A 77 4.89 3.17 7.48
CA GLU A 77 5.48 2.83 8.76
C GLU A 77 6.00 4.08 9.49
N ASN A 78 5.71 4.14 10.79
CA ASN A 78 6.26 5.17 11.66
C ASN A 78 6.53 4.59 13.06
N LYS A 79 7.23 5.36 13.90
CA LYS A 79 7.64 4.94 15.25
C LYS A 79 6.47 4.64 16.21
N LYS A 80 5.24 5.07 15.89
CA LYS A 80 4.07 4.76 16.70
C LYS A 80 3.47 3.46 16.21
N SER A 81 3.40 2.45 17.07
CA SER A 81 2.66 1.23 16.75
C SER A 81 1.16 1.53 16.74
N SER A 82 0.49 1.15 15.65
CA SER A 82 -0.96 1.09 15.57
C SER A 82 -1.40 -0.34 15.27
N SER A 83 -2.61 -0.71 15.66
CA SER A 83 -3.19 -2.03 15.36
C SER A 83 -3.11 -2.38 13.87
N ILE A 84 -3.34 -1.39 13.01
CA ILE A 84 -3.24 -1.52 11.56
C ILE A 84 -1.80 -1.84 11.12
N GLN A 85 -0.79 -1.14 11.65
CA GLN A 85 0.61 -1.45 11.33
C GLN A 85 1.02 -2.84 11.82
N SER A 86 0.55 -3.26 12.99
CA SER A 86 0.79 -4.63 13.49
C SER A 86 0.18 -5.67 12.57
N GLN A 87 -1.06 -5.47 12.12
CA GLN A 87 -1.73 -6.38 11.18
C GLN A 87 -0.99 -6.44 9.84
N ALA A 88 -0.60 -5.29 9.28
CA ALA A 88 0.14 -5.23 8.03
C ALA A 88 1.50 -5.92 8.11
N LYS A 89 2.21 -5.82 9.24
CA LYS A 89 3.49 -6.51 9.46
C LYS A 89 3.32 -8.02 9.64
N LEU A 90 2.23 -8.47 10.24
CA LEU A 90 1.98 -9.88 10.53
C LEU A 90 1.43 -10.65 9.31
N TYR A 91 0.56 -10.01 8.53
CA TYR A 91 -0.21 -10.68 7.48
C TYR A 91 -0.02 -10.05 6.10
N GLY A 92 0.75 -8.97 5.98
CA GLY A 92 0.97 -8.32 4.69
C GLY A 92 1.80 -9.18 3.76
N GLU A 93 1.40 -9.23 2.49
CA GLU A 93 2.13 -9.92 1.43
C GLU A 93 2.69 -8.88 0.46
N PRO A 94 3.96 -9.01 0.01
CA PRO A 94 4.51 -8.09 -0.98
C PRO A 94 3.68 -8.14 -2.27
N VAL A 95 3.34 -6.98 -2.83
CA VAL A 95 2.64 -6.90 -4.12
C VAL A 95 3.52 -7.31 -5.28
#